data_AF-A0A7X9FGN2-F1
#
_entry.id   AF-A0A7X9FGN2-F1
#
_cell.length_a   1.000
_cell.length_b   1.000
_cell.length_c   1.000
_cell.angle_alpha   90.00
_cell.angle_beta   90.00
_cell.angle_gamma   90.00
#
_symmetry.space_group_name_H-M   'P 1'
#
loop_
_entity.id
_entity.type
_entity.pdbx_description
1 polymer ?
#
loop_
_entity_poly.entity_id
_entity_poly.type
_entity_poly.pdbx_seq_one_letter_code
_entity_poly.pdbx_strand_id
1 'polypeptide(L)'
;MGCAAEKIVANPGTLTGSIGVILSFPTAQKLMEKIGIGWETVKSGELKDVGSFSRPMTAEDERMLKAVIDDTYEQFVEAVADARGRQKEEIYPYADGSIFTGRQAYNIGLVDTLGSFEDAVSIAGELAGLGPNPDIVRERRREPSFVDYLTGGMKFMEKISDFEAKGGPALMYLYQ
;
A
#
# COMPACT_ATOMS: atom_id res chain seq x y z
N MET A 1 5.03 -3.20 -4.69
CA MET A 1 5.61 -2.55 -5.89
C MET A 1 7.14 -2.55 -5.91
N GLY A 2 7.84 -2.25 -4.82
CA GLY A 2 9.33 -2.26 -4.79
C GLY A 2 9.98 -3.59 -5.19
N CYS A 3 9.32 -4.73 -4.92
CA CYS A 3 9.83 -6.08 -5.20
C CYS A 3 10.14 -6.35 -6.69
N ALA A 4 9.53 -5.61 -7.63
CA ALA A 4 9.80 -5.79 -9.06
C ALA A 4 11.11 -5.10 -9.53
N ALA A 5 11.77 -4.32 -8.67
CA ALA A 5 12.99 -3.60 -9.02
C ALA A 5 14.23 -4.48 -8.84
N GLU A 6 15.20 -4.33 -9.76
CA GLU A 6 16.52 -4.97 -9.65
C GLU A 6 17.33 -4.45 -8.45
N LYS A 7 17.16 -3.16 -8.12
CA LYS A 7 17.75 -2.51 -6.95
C LYS A 7 16.75 -1.61 -6.25
N ILE A 8 16.69 -1.69 -4.93
CA ILE A 8 15.92 -0.81 -4.05
C ILE A 8 16.86 0.09 -3.27
N VAL A 9 16.70 1.41 -3.46
CA VAL A 9 17.40 2.44 -2.69
C VAL A 9 16.42 3.07 -1.70
N ALA A 10 16.83 3.23 -0.45
CA ALA A 10 16.04 3.93 0.56
C ALA A 10 16.89 4.91 1.36
N ASN A 11 16.31 6.06 1.73
CA ASN A 11 16.97 6.94 2.69
C ASN A 11 16.96 6.26 4.08
N PRO A 12 17.98 6.46 4.94
CA PRO A 12 17.96 5.93 6.30
C PRO A 12 16.68 6.22 7.10
N GLY A 13 16.04 7.37 6.85
CA GLY A 13 14.78 7.79 7.49
C GLY A 13 13.50 7.38 6.75
N THR A 14 13.58 6.68 5.62
CA THR A 14 12.40 6.15 4.91
C THR A 14 11.62 5.21 5.83
N LEU A 15 10.29 5.31 5.85
CA LEU A 15 9.44 4.29 6.44
C LEU A 15 9.01 3.30 5.35
N THR A 16 9.29 2.02 5.57
CA THR A 16 8.99 0.91 4.65
C THR A 16 8.62 -0.34 5.44
N GLY A 17 8.57 -1.52 4.80
CA GLY A 17 8.04 -2.74 5.39
C GLY A 17 6.54 -2.83 5.22
N SER A 18 5.81 -2.99 6.33
CA SER A 18 4.36 -3.22 6.33
C SER A 18 3.96 -4.41 5.44
N ILE A 19 4.77 -5.47 5.48
CA ILE A 19 4.48 -6.70 4.74
C ILE A 19 3.37 -7.43 5.50
N GLY A 20 2.14 -7.28 5.00
CA GLY A 20 0.93 -7.80 5.60
C GLY A 20 -0.30 -7.38 4.78
N VAL A 21 -1.43 -8.01 5.07
CA VAL A 21 -2.70 -7.76 4.37
C VAL A 21 -3.78 -7.52 5.41
N ILE A 22 -4.54 -6.43 5.24
CA ILE A 22 -5.69 -6.13 6.07
C ILE A 22 -6.90 -5.86 5.19
N LEU A 23 -8.07 -6.24 5.69
CA LEU A 23 -9.36 -5.86 5.16
C LEU A 23 -10.16 -5.25 6.31
N SER A 24 -10.65 -4.03 6.13
CA SER A 24 -11.42 -3.32 7.15
C SER A 24 -12.63 -2.66 6.51
N PHE A 25 -13.77 -2.76 7.18
CA PHE A 25 -15.01 -2.11 6.78
C PHE A 25 -15.81 -1.71 8.03
N PRO A 26 -16.52 -0.58 7.99
CA PRO A 26 -17.29 -0.11 9.13
C PRO A 26 -18.62 -0.87 9.27
N THR A 27 -19.04 -1.11 10.52
CA THR A 27 -20.40 -1.59 10.84
C THR A 27 -21.17 -0.51 11.59
N ALA A 28 -22.39 -0.19 11.12
CA ALA A 28 -23.23 0.88 11.65
C ALA A 28 -24.60 0.39 12.15
N GLN A 29 -24.84 -0.93 12.22
CA GLN A 29 -26.11 -1.52 12.67
C GLN A 29 -26.68 -0.84 13.93
N LYS A 30 -25.89 -0.75 15.01
CA LYS A 30 -26.32 -0.15 16.29
C LYS A 30 -26.68 1.33 16.17
N LEU A 31 -25.99 2.06 15.29
CA LEU A 31 -26.29 3.46 15.03
C LEU A 31 -27.64 3.57 14.31
N MET A 32 -27.85 2.76 13.26
CA MET A 32 -29.08 2.75 12.48
C MET A 32 -30.29 2.36 13.33
N GLU A 33 -30.14 1.35 14.18
CA GLU A 33 -31.15 0.94 15.15
C GLU A 33 -31.53 2.10 16.08
N LYS A 34 -30.55 2.86 16.58
CA LYS A 34 -30.78 4.02 17.46
C LYS A 34 -31.57 5.15 16.79
N ILE A 35 -31.42 5.32 15.48
CA ILE A 35 -32.14 6.35 14.70
C ILE A 35 -33.40 5.79 14.02
N GLY A 36 -33.79 4.54 14.33
CA GLY A 36 -35.01 3.93 13.83
C GLY A 36 -34.96 3.50 12.36
N ILE A 37 -33.76 3.32 11.79
CA ILE A 37 -33.58 2.83 10.42
C ILE A 37 -33.34 1.31 10.46
N GLY A 38 -34.25 0.55 9.85
CA GLY A 38 -34.08 -0.87 9.56
C GLY A 38 -33.56 -1.09 8.15
N TRP A 39 -32.80 -2.17 7.94
CA TRP A 39 -32.25 -2.53 6.64
C TRP A 39 -32.55 -4.00 6.34
N GLU A 40 -33.45 -4.24 5.39
CA GLU A 40 -33.77 -5.58 4.92
C GLU A 40 -32.93 -5.93 3.69
N THR A 41 -32.31 -7.10 3.69
CA THR A 41 -31.45 -7.56 2.58
C THR A 41 -31.96 -8.88 2.03
N VAL A 42 -32.41 -8.87 0.77
CA VAL A 42 -32.77 -10.09 0.04
C VAL A 42 -31.60 -10.47 -0.85
N LYS A 43 -31.04 -11.66 -0.63
CA LYS A 43 -29.81 -12.11 -1.29
C LYS A 43 -29.98 -13.51 -1.88
N SER A 44 -29.29 -13.76 -2.99
CA SER A 44 -29.29 -15.06 -3.67
C SER A 44 -28.35 -16.09 -3.04
N GLY A 45 -27.49 -15.67 -2.11
CA GLY A 45 -26.60 -16.55 -1.37
C GLY A 45 -26.05 -15.87 -0.12
N GLU A 46 -25.68 -16.68 0.87
CA GLU A 46 -25.37 -16.19 2.23
C GLU A 46 -24.22 -15.18 2.28
N LEU A 47 -23.20 -15.36 1.45
CA LEU A 47 -21.98 -14.54 1.48
C LEU A 47 -22.05 -13.27 0.61
N LYS A 48 -23.21 -12.96 0.01
CA LYS A 48 -23.34 -11.83 -0.94
C LYS A 48 -23.37 -10.45 -0.29
N ASP A 49 -23.58 -10.39 1.02
CA ASP A 49 -23.62 -9.18 1.84
C ASP A 49 -22.49 -9.17 2.89
N VAL A 50 -21.43 -9.95 2.67
CA VAL A 50 -20.20 -9.88 3.47
C VAL A 50 -19.65 -8.46 3.42
N GLY A 51 -19.25 -7.92 4.57
CA GLY A 51 -18.81 -6.52 4.66
C GLY A 51 -19.96 -5.51 4.76
N SER A 52 -21.21 -5.97 4.89
CA SER A 52 -22.34 -5.06 5.07
C SER A 52 -22.22 -4.24 6.35
N PHE A 53 -22.45 -2.93 6.25
CA PHE A 53 -22.52 -2.05 7.40
C PHE A 53 -23.77 -2.28 8.25
N SER A 54 -24.79 -2.94 7.71
CA SER A 54 -26.12 -3.05 8.32
C SER A 54 -26.30 -4.21 9.29
N ARG A 55 -25.34 -5.13 9.35
CA ARG A 55 -25.38 -6.31 10.23
C ARG A 55 -23.97 -6.64 10.75
N PRO A 56 -23.83 -7.43 11.82
CA PRO A 56 -22.51 -7.88 12.25
C PRO A 56 -22.00 -8.98 11.29
N MET A 57 -20.69 -9.17 11.28
CA MET A 57 -20.03 -10.25 10.56
C MET A 57 -20.41 -11.61 11.16
N THR A 58 -20.69 -12.59 10.29
CA THR A 58 -20.93 -13.98 10.72
C THR A 58 -19.63 -14.78 10.72
N ALA A 59 -19.64 -15.96 11.35
CA ALA A 59 -18.49 -16.88 11.31
C ALA A 59 -18.18 -17.40 9.90
N GLU A 60 -19.18 -17.48 9.00
CA GLU A 60 -18.96 -17.87 7.60
C GLU A 60 -18.31 -16.74 6.81
N ASP A 61 -18.76 -15.50 7.04
CA ASP A 61 -18.13 -14.30 6.47
C ASP A 61 -16.65 -14.24 6.87
N GLU A 62 -16.37 -14.42 8.17
CA GLU A 62 -15.02 -14.38 8.73
C GLU A 62 -14.14 -15.46 8.12
N ARG A 63 -14.62 -16.71 8.03
CA ARG A 63 -13.86 -17.81 7.41
C ARG A 63 -13.52 -17.50 5.95
N MET A 64 -14.48 -17.02 5.18
CA MET A 64 -14.26 -16.71 3.77
C MET A 64 -13.25 -15.57 3.60
N LEU A 65 -13.43 -14.46 4.33
CA LEU A 65 -12.51 -13.33 4.26
C LEU A 65 -11.12 -13.70 4.76
N LYS A 66 -11.02 -14.52 5.82
CA LYS A 66 -9.72 -15.00 6.33
C LYS A 66 -8.99 -15.82 5.27
N ALA A 67 -9.68 -16.71 4.56
CA ALA A 67 -9.07 -17.50 3.48
C ALA A 67 -8.50 -16.60 2.37
N VAL A 68 -9.22 -15.53 1.99
CA VAL A 68 -8.75 -14.55 1.00
C VAL A 68 -7.54 -13.77 1.52
N ILE A 69 -7.56 -13.35 2.80
CA ILE A 69 -6.45 -12.62 3.42
C ILE A 69 -5.20 -13.51 3.50
N ASP A 70 -5.34 -14.76 3.94
CA ASP A 70 -4.23 -15.70 4.08
C ASP A 70 -3.58 -16.00 2.72
N ASP A 71 -4.38 -16.21 1.67
CA ASP A 71 -3.87 -16.42 0.31
C ASP A 71 -3.15 -15.18 -0.24
N THR A 72 -3.73 -13.99 -0.07
CA THR A 72 -3.09 -12.74 -0.50
C THR A 72 -1.81 -12.46 0.27
N TYR A 73 -1.76 -12.81 1.56
CA TYR A 73 -0.58 -12.70 2.39
C TYR A 73 0.55 -13.60 1.89
N GLU A 74 0.26 -14.87 1.59
CA GLU A 74 1.24 -15.81 1.05
C GLU A 74 1.80 -15.34 -0.29
N GLN A 75 0.95 -14.83 -1.20
CA GLN A 75 1.40 -14.23 -2.45
C GLN A 75 2.35 -13.04 -2.24
N PHE A 76 2.10 -12.22 -1.22
CA PHE A 76 2.98 -11.10 -0.90
C PHE A 76 4.34 -11.59 -0.35
N VAL A 77 4.32 -12.55 0.58
CA VAL A 77 5.56 -13.15 1.11
C VAL A 77 6.38 -13.80 -0.01
N GLU A 78 5.73 -14.55 -0.90
CA GLU A 78 6.36 -15.17 -2.07
C GLU A 78 6.99 -14.12 -2.99
N ALA A 79 6.26 -13.06 -3.35
CA ALA A 79 6.79 -11.99 -4.18
C ALA A 79 8.00 -11.27 -3.56
N VAL A 80 8.03 -11.12 -2.23
CA VAL A 80 9.18 -10.55 -1.51
C VAL A 80 10.35 -11.53 -1.50
N ALA A 81 10.09 -12.81 -1.22
CA ALA A 81 11.10 -13.87 -1.19
C ALA A 81 11.81 -14.00 -2.55
N ASP A 82 11.03 -14.11 -3.63
CA ASP A 82 11.53 -14.20 -5.00
C ASP A 82 12.36 -12.98 -5.38
N ALA A 83 11.84 -11.79 -5.10
CA ALA A 83 12.52 -10.53 -5.38
C ALA A 83 13.84 -10.36 -4.63
N ARG A 84 13.98 -10.98 -3.45
CA ARG A 84 15.19 -10.91 -2.62
C ARG A 84 16.09 -12.15 -2.79
N GLY A 85 15.69 -13.13 -3.60
CA GLY A 85 16.40 -14.39 -3.77
C GLY A 85 16.54 -15.19 -2.48
N ARG A 86 15.50 -15.15 -1.62
CA ARG A 86 15.48 -15.81 -0.29
C ARG A 86 14.36 -16.82 -0.20
N GLN A 87 14.45 -17.72 0.78
CA GLN A 87 13.35 -18.61 1.10
C GLN A 87 12.24 -17.86 1.87
N LYS A 88 10.98 -18.30 1.74
CA LYS A 88 9.84 -17.67 2.44
C LYS A 88 10.03 -17.69 3.96
N GLU A 89 10.67 -18.73 4.47
CA GLU A 89 11.01 -18.91 5.89
C GLU A 89 11.89 -17.78 6.44
N GLU A 90 12.71 -17.17 5.60
CA GLU A 90 13.56 -16.03 5.97
C GLU A 90 12.81 -14.70 5.94
N ILE A 91 11.65 -14.66 5.27
CA ILE A 91 10.81 -13.45 5.14
C ILE A 91 9.76 -13.38 6.26
N TYR A 92 9.19 -14.51 6.69
CA TYR A 92 8.14 -14.55 7.72
C TYR A 92 8.46 -13.74 8.99
N PRO A 93 9.70 -13.75 9.56
CA PRO A 93 10.02 -12.95 10.74
C PRO A 93 9.86 -11.43 10.57
N TYR A 94 9.80 -10.96 9.32
CA TYR A 94 9.67 -9.54 8.96
C TYR A 94 8.31 -9.22 8.29
N ALA A 95 7.43 -10.22 8.17
CA ALA A 95 6.14 -10.15 7.49
C ALA A 95 4.97 -10.26 8.47
N ASP A 96 5.03 -9.52 9.57
CA ASP A 96 3.98 -9.43 10.58
C ASP A 96 3.17 -8.11 10.50
N GLY A 97 3.39 -7.32 9.44
CA GLY A 97 2.81 -5.99 9.26
C GLY A 97 3.58 -4.85 9.94
N SER A 98 4.71 -5.13 10.60
CA SER A 98 5.55 -4.08 11.21
C SER A 98 6.21 -3.16 10.18
N ILE A 99 6.47 -1.92 10.61
CA ILE A 99 7.19 -0.92 9.80
C ILE A 99 8.67 -0.89 10.17
N PHE A 100 9.50 -0.61 9.18
CA PHE A 100 10.95 -0.49 9.32
C PHE A 100 11.42 0.87 8.81
N THR A 101 12.42 1.43 9.48
CA THR A 101 13.23 2.50 8.89
C THR A 101 14.04 1.96 7.71
N GLY A 102 14.45 2.82 6.77
CA GLY A 102 15.29 2.40 5.65
C GLY A 102 16.58 1.74 6.11
N ARG A 103 17.17 2.23 7.22
CA ARG A 103 18.34 1.59 7.86
C ARG A 103 18.04 0.18 8.36
N GLN A 104 16.91 -0.04 9.04
CA GLN A 104 16.52 -1.38 9.49
C GLN A 104 16.27 -2.30 8.28
N ALA A 105 15.52 -1.82 7.28
CA ALA A 105 15.20 -2.56 6.07
C ALA A 105 16.45 -2.97 5.28
N TYR A 106 17.48 -2.11 5.23
CA TYR A 106 18.79 -2.45 4.68
C TYR A 106 19.49 -3.56 5.47
N ASN A 107 19.52 -3.45 6.80
CA ASN A 107 20.18 -4.44 7.65
C ASN A 107 19.54 -5.84 7.56
N ILE A 108 18.23 -5.91 7.35
CA ILE A 108 17.51 -7.18 7.14
C ILE A 108 17.45 -7.59 5.66
N GLY A 109 18.03 -6.79 4.75
CA GLY A 109 18.14 -7.09 3.31
C GLY A 109 16.84 -7.00 2.52
N LEU A 110 15.87 -6.21 2.97
CA LEU A 110 14.73 -5.80 2.15
C LEU A 110 15.10 -4.67 1.18
N VAL A 111 16.10 -3.85 1.54
CA VAL A 111 16.64 -2.74 0.75
C VAL A 111 18.10 -3.02 0.37
N ASP A 112 18.48 -2.73 -0.87
CA ASP A 112 19.82 -3.00 -1.39
C ASP A 112 20.84 -1.90 -1.04
N THR A 113 20.40 -0.65 -0.95
CA THR A 113 21.31 0.49 -0.77
C THR A 113 20.65 1.61 0.04
N LEU A 114 21.43 2.22 0.94
CA LEU A 114 21.03 3.44 1.61
C LEU A 114 21.49 4.64 0.78
N GLY A 115 20.55 5.50 0.37
CA GLY A 115 20.86 6.62 -0.52
C GLY A 115 19.68 7.55 -0.79
N SER A 116 19.90 8.48 -1.70
CA SER A 116 18.91 9.42 -2.22
C SER A 116 18.41 9.03 -3.62
N PHE A 117 17.63 9.92 -4.22
CA PHE A 117 17.17 9.76 -5.59
C PHE A 117 18.34 9.79 -6.60
N GLU A 118 19.33 10.64 -6.37
CA GLU A 118 20.54 10.76 -7.20
C GLU A 118 21.32 9.44 -7.23
N ASP A 119 21.43 8.76 -6.08
CA ASP A 119 22.06 7.43 -6.00
C ASP A 119 21.26 6.40 -6.82
N ALA A 120 19.93 6.44 -6.75
CA ALA A 120 19.07 5.55 -7.54
C ALA A 120 19.21 5.79 -9.06
N VAL A 121 19.31 7.05 -9.49
CA VAL A 121 19.56 7.41 -10.90
C VAL A 121 20.92 6.90 -11.36
N SER A 122 21.96 7.10 -10.56
CA SER A 122 23.31 6.62 -10.86
C SER A 122 23.34 5.10 -11.00
N ILE A 123 22.75 4.37 -10.05
CA ILE A 123 22.63 2.90 -10.10
C ILE A 123 21.87 2.46 -11.35
N ALA A 124 20.74 3.09 -11.67
CA ALA A 124 19.98 2.76 -12.87
C ALA A 124 20.77 3.02 -14.16
N GLY A 125 21.54 4.11 -14.21
CA GLY A 125 22.42 4.42 -15.34
C GLY A 125 23.54 3.40 -15.53
N GLU A 126 24.17 2.95 -14.45
CA GLU A 126 25.16 1.86 -14.47
C GLU A 126 24.54 0.53 -14.95
N LEU A 127 23.39 0.14 -14.42
CA LEU A 127 22.67 -1.09 -14.83
C LEU A 127 22.26 -1.06 -16.31
N ALA A 128 21.93 0.11 -16.84
CA ALA A 128 21.56 0.31 -18.25
C ALA A 128 22.75 0.52 -19.19
N GLY A 129 23.99 0.60 -18.68
CA GLY A 129 25.19 0.88 -19.48
C GLY A 129 25.30 2.33 -19.98
N LEU A 130 24.60 3.27 -19.34
CA LEU A 130 24.61 4.71 -19.65
C LEU A 130 25.63 5.50 -18.78
N GLY A 131 26.21 4.84 -17.77
CA GLY A 131 27.14 5.44 -16.81
C GLY A 131 26.43 6.13 -15.64
N PRO A 132 27.19 6.77 -14.71
CA PRO A 132 26.69 7.21 -13.41
C PRO A 132 25.87 8.50 -13.45
N ASN A 133 25.81 9.19 -14.60
CA ASN A 133 25.05 10.43 -14.75
C ASN A 133 24.25 10.43 -16.08
N PRO A 134 23.23 9.57 -16.19
CA PRO A 134 22.39 9.50 -17.38
C PRO A 134 21.47 10.72 -17.50
N ASP A 135 21.07 11.06 -18.72
CA ASP A 135 20.07 12.11 -18.96
C ASP A 135 18.69 11.66 -18.45
N ILE A 136 18.10 12.43 -17.54
CA ILE A 136 16.80 12.14 -16.95
C ILE A 136 15.70 12.77 -17.79
N VAL A 137 14.87 11.94 -18.42
CA VAL A 137 13.63 12.39 -19.08
C VAL A 137 12.47 12.18 -18.12
N ARG A 138 11.73 13.25 -17.83
CA ARG A 138 10.49 13.18 -17.03
C ARG A 138 9.29 13.18 -17.97
N GLU A 139 8.30 12.33 -17.69
CA GLU A 139 7.02 12.43 -18.37
C GLU A 139 6.45 13.83 -18.17
N ARG A 140 6.13 14.51 -19.28
CA ARG A 140 5.53 15.83 -19.26
C ARG A 140 4.10 15.69 -18.73
N ARG A 141 3.89 16.03 -17.47
CA ARG A 141 2.54 16.10 -16.89
C ARG A 141 1.71 17.07 -17.76
N ARG A 142 0.61 16.59 -18.34
CA ARG A 142 -0.28 17.42 -19.16
C ARG A 142 -0.82 18.54 -18.27
N GLU A 143 -0.47 19.79 -18.58
CA GLU A 143 -1.03 20.92 -17.85
C GLU A 143 -2.54 20.99 -18.11
N PRO A 144 -3.37 21.21 -17.08
CA PRO A 144 -4.80 21.37 -17.25
C PRO A 144 -5.11 22.43 -18.30
N SER A 145 -5.82 22.06 -19.36
CA SER A 145 -6.31 23.03 -20.33
C SER A 145 -7.53 23.78 -19.77
N PHE A 146 -7.91 24.89 -20.40
CA PHE A 146 -9.12 25.64 -20.05
C PHE A 146 -10.39 24.75 -20.05
N VAL A 147 -10.44 23.73 -20.92
CA VAL A 147 -11.55 22.76 -20.96
C VAL A 147 -11.59 21.92 -19.69
N ASP A 148 -10.45 21.59 -19.10
CA ASP A 148 -10.35 20.81 -17.85
C ASP A 148 -10.78 21.61 -16.61
N TYR A 149 -10.71 22.94 -16.68
CA TYR A 149 -11.28 23.82 -15.65
C TYR A 149 -12.79 23.94 -15.78
N LEU A 150 -13.31 23.95 -17.02
CA LEU A 150 -14.74 23.96 -17.29
C LEU A 150 -15.41 22.64 -16.88
N THR A 151 -14.71 21.52 -17.01
CA THR A 151 -15.14 20.19 -16.51
C THR A 151 -14.68 19.91 -15.07
N GLY A 152 -14.06 20.90 -14.40
CA GLY A 152 -13.28 20.78 -13.16
C GLY A 152 -14.03 20.27 -11.92
N GLY A 153 -15.35 20.09 -11.96
CA GLY A 153 -16.10 19.38 -10.91
C GLY A 153 -15.62 17.94 -10.70
N MET A 154 -15.00 17.33 -11.72
CA MET A 154 -14.45 15.97 -11.65
C MET A 154 -13.09 15.89 -10.93
N LYS A 155 -12.28 16.95 -10.98
CA LYS A 155 -10.93 16.99 -10.36
C LYS A 155 -10.96 17.17 -8.84
N PHE A 156 -12.04 17.71 -8.30
CA PHE A 156 -12.24 17.82 -6.84
C PHE A 156 -12.38 16.43 -6.19
N MET A 157 -13.05 15.50 -6.86
CA MET A 157 -13.19 14.10 -6.41
C MET A 157 -11.83 13.35 -6.41
N GLU A 158 -10.99 13.59 -7.42
CA GLU A 158 -9.65 13.01 -7.52
C GLU A 158 -8.72 13.51 -6.39
N LYS A 159 -8.85 14.78 -6.00
CA LYS A 159 -8.08 15.39 -4.91
C LYS A 159 -8.48 14.90 -3.51
N ILE A 160 -9.73 14.47 -3.33
CA ILE A 160 -10.22 13.84 -2.10
C ILE A 160 -9.60 12.44 -1.93
N SER A 161 -9.50 11.68 -3.03
CA SER A 161 -8.83 10.37 -3.06
C SER A 161 -7.35 10.46 -2.66
N ASP A 162 -6.61 11.46 -3.17
CA ASP A 162 -5.20 11.67 -2.83
C ASP A 162 -4.97 12.13 -1.37
N PHE A 163 -5.98 12.71 -0.73
CA PHE A 163 -5.93 13.14 0.67
C PHE A 163 -6.03 11.94 1.63
N GLU A 164 -6.87 10.94 1.32
CA GLU A 164 -6.95 9.68 2.08
C GLU A 164 -5.63 8.90 2.05
N ALA A 165 -4.89 8.95 0.94
CA ALA A 165 -3.61 8.23 0.79
C ALA A 165 -2.44 8.79 1.62
N LYS A 166 -2.55 10.01 2.18
CA LYS A 166 -1.46 10.69 2.93
C LYS A 166 -1.68 10.77 4.45
N GLY A 167 -2.73 10.16 4.98
CA GLY A 167 -3.16 10.29 6.39
C GLY A 167 -2.45 9.39 7.42
N GLY A 168 -1.30 8.79 7.08
CA GLY A 168 -0.57 7.89 7.99
C GLY A 168 0.37 8.62 8.96
N PRO A 169 0.75 7.98 10.09
CA PRO A 169 1.75 8.54 11.00
C PRO A 169 3.10 8.71 10.29
N ALA A 170 3.74 9.86 10.47
CA ALA A 170 5.05 10.18 9.91
C ALA A 170 6.04 10.59 11.01
N LEU A 171 7.32 10.23 10.83
CA LEU A 171 8.38 10.72 11.71
C LEU A 171 8.59 12.22 11.45
N MET A 172 8.38 13.03 12.48
CA MET A 172 8.59 14.49 12.42
C MET A 172 9.65 14.92 13.42
N TYR A 173 10.64 15.67 12.95
CA TYR A 173 11.59 16.36 13.81
C TYR A 173 11.02 17.74 14.14
N LEU A 174 10.39 17.85 15.31
CA LEU A 174 9.81 19.10 15.80
C LEU A 174 10.65 19.63 16.96
N TYR A 175 11.09 20.88 16.87
CA TYR A 175 11.66 21.62 17.98
C TYR A 175 10.55 22.49 18.57
N GLN A 176 10.27 22.33 19.87
CA GLN A 176 9.26 23.11 20.59
C GLN A 176 9.84 24.41 21.13
#